data_AF-A0A951NF89-F1
#
_entry.id   AF-A0A951NF89-F1
#
_cell.length_a   1.000
_cell.length_b   1.000
_cell.length_c   1.000
_cell.angle_alpha   90.00
_cell.angle_beta   90.00
_cell.angle_gamma   90.00
#
_symmetry.space_group_name_H-M   'P 1'
#
loop_
_entity.id
_entity.type
_entity.pdbx_description
1 polymer ?
#
loop_
_entity_poly.entity_id
_entity_poly.type
_entity_poly.pdbx_seq_one_letter_code
_entity_poly.pdbx_strand_id
1 'polypeptide(L)'
;MTPRRRLRTVAAAAAALASLAACEKPAPIVTVVNVGRSVYAEANVFCFEGQSAAAANCAQRRTGSTTLEVVRGQTVGVDVDKEIVDDGWFIELSDPGAADGEAEPQQSEVQTGHYFTFTAPNLPTGASLLLTVRSLNQSQEPTGEWSFTLVPR
;
A
#
# COMPACT_ATOMS: atom_id res chain seq x y z
N MET A 1 -52.04 5.96 57.41
CA MET A 1 -51.11 7.03 57.01
C MET A 1 -50.33 6.57 55.78
N THR A 2 -50.47 7.33 54.70
CA THR A 2 -49.65 7.41 53.47
C THR A 2 -48.14 7.61 53.79
N PRO A 3 -47.19 7.63 52.82
CA PRO A 3 -47.15 7.15 51.42
C PRO A 3 -45.77 6.51 51.01
N ARG A 4 -45.59 6.28 49.69
CA ARG A 4 -44.33 6.38 48.87
C ARG A 4 -43.67 5.09 48.33
N ARG A 5 -44.07 4.75 47.10
CA ARG A 5 -43.26 4.74 45.84
C ARG A 5 -41.74 4.48 46.01
N ARG A 6 -41.26 3.31 45.57
CA ARG A 6 -39.89 3.11 45.06
C ARG A 6 -39.94 2.17 43.84
N LEU A 7 -39.84 2.77 42.66
CA LEU A 7 -38.70 2.73 41.74
C LEU A 7 -38.67 1.42 40.91
N ARG A 8 -38.99 1.60 39.63
CA ARG A 8 -38.81 0.64 38.54
C ARG A 8 -37.32 0.31 38.43
N THR A 9 -36.95 -0.96 38.55
CA THR A 9 -35.64 -1.44 38.10
C THR A 9 -35.82 -2.09 36.74
N VAL A 10 -35.44 -1.34 35.70
CA VAL A 10 -35.21 -1.85 34.35
C VAL A 10 -33.93 -2.69 34.43
N ALA A 11 -34.05 -4.02 34.36
CA ALA A 11 -32.87 -4.86 34.16
C ALA A 11 -32.44 -4.71 32.70
N ALA A 12 -31.37 -3.95 32.50
CA ALA A 12 -30.78 -3.66 31.20
C ALA A 12 -30.28 -4.93 30.51
N ALA A 13 -30.68 -5.12 29.26
CA ALA A 13 -30.01 -6.01 28.32
C ALA A 13 -28.72 -5.33 27.83
N ALA A 14 -27.56 -5.97 27.98
CA ALA A 14 -26.30 -5.70 27.26
C ALA A 14 -25.20 -6.57 27.90
N ALA A 15 -24.27 -7.21 27.19
CA ALA A 15 -24.06 -7.39 25.77
C ALA A 15 -23.18 -8.65 25.66
N ALA A 16 -23.61 -9.65 24.89
CA ALA A 16 -22.67 -10.60 24.31
C ALA A 16 -21.88 -9.86 23.22
N LEU A 17 -20.62 -10.26 23.05
CA LEU A 17 -19.66 -9.97 21.95
C LEU A 17 -18.32 -9.41 22.45
N ALA A 18 -17.66 -10.14 23.35
CA ALA A 18 -16.20 -10.05 23.47
C ALA A 18 -15.57 -11.02 22.45
N SER A 19 -15.63 -10.67 21.16
CA SER A 19 -14.94 -11.44 20.12
C SER A 19 -14.71 -10.61 18.86
N LEU A 20 -13.77 -9.65 18.91
CA LEU A 20 -13.21 -9.01 17.71
C LEU A 20 -11.72 -8.64 17.83
N ALA A 21 -10.95 -9.33 18.69
CA ALA A 21 -9.50 -9.11 18.78
C ALA A 21 -8.68 -9.94 17.76
N ALA A 22 -9.31 -10.47 16.71
CA ALA A 22 -8.64 -11.23 15.65
C ALA A 22 -9.04 -10.78 14.23
N CYS A 23 -9.54 -9.55 14.08
CA CYS A 23 -9.58 -8.92 12.77
C CYS A 23 -8.26 -8.16 12.60
N GLU A 24 -7.21 -8.85 12.13
CA GLU A 24 -6.01 -8.16 11.66
C GLU A 24 -6.44 -7.17 10.58
N LYS A 25 -6.14 -5.87 10.79
CA LYS A 25 -6.45 -4.84 9.80
C LYS A 25 -5.75 -5.24 8.48
N PRO A 26 -6.48 -5.33 7.34
CA PRO A 26 -5.84 -5.66 6.08
C PRO A 26 -4.81 -4.59 5.71
N ALA A 27 -3.77 -4.98 4.96
CA ALA A 27 -2.85 -3.99 4.41
C ALA A 27 -3.61 -3.08 3.44
N PRO A 28 -3.21 -1.81 3.31
CA PRO A 28 -3.71 -0.98 2.23
C PRO A 28 -3.29 -1.57 0.88
N ILE A 29 -4.10 -1.30 -0.12
CA ILE A 29 -3.95 -1.75 -1.49
C ILE A 29 -3.33 -0.64 -2.34
N VAL A 30 -2.48 -1.05 -3.28
CA VAL A 30 -2.02 -0.21 -4.39
C VAL A 30 -2.50 -0.83 -5.69
N THR A 31 -3.05 0.00 -6.58
CA THR A 31 -3.50 -0.41 -7.91
C THR A 31 -2.63 0.24 -8.98
N VAL A 32 -2.17 -0.55 -9.95
CA VAL A 32 -1.41 -0.07 -11.11
C VAL A 32 -2.20 -0.32 -12.37
N VAL A 33 -2.30 0.70 -13.22
CA VAL A 33 -3.15 0.72 -14.42
C VAL A 33 -2.33 1.09 -15.66
N ASN A 34 -2.53 0.39 -16.76
CA ASN A 34 -2.02 0.78 -18.07
C ASN A 34 -3.00 0.34 -19.16
N VAL A 35 -3.47 1.27 -20.00
CA VAL A 35 -4.31 1.03 -21.19
C VAL A 35 -5.40 -0.02 -20.97
N GLY A 36 -6.35 0.27 -20.07
CA GLY A 36 -7.51 -0.60 -19.83
C GLY A 36 -7.21 -1.92 -19.10
N ARG A 37 -5.97 -2.12 -18.63
CA ARG A 37 -5.59 -3.20 -17.72
C ARG A 37 -5.20 -2.64 -16.37
N SER A 38 -5.51 -3.38 -15.32
CA SER A 38 -5.14 -3.04 -13.95
C SER A 38 -4.75 -4.29 -13.18
N VAL A 39 -3.81 -4.12 -12.27
CA VAL A 39 -3.49 -5.10 -11.23
C VAL A 39 -3.41 -4.39 -9.90
N TYR A 40 -3.62 -5.12 -8.81
CA TYR A 40 -3.51 -4.59 -7.46
C TYR A 40 -2.67 -5.52 -6.61
N ALA A 41 -2.04 -4.96 -5.58
CA ALA A 41 -1.29 -5.71 -4.58
C ALA A 41 -1.57 -5.17 -3.19
N GLU A 42 -1.62 -6.07 -2.21
CA GLU A 42 -1.44 -5.71 -0.80
C GLU A 42 0.05 -5.48 -0.51
N ALA A 43 0.32 -4.78 0.59
CA ALA A 43 1.67 -4.45 1.00
C ALA A 43 2.51 -5.70 1.31
N ASN A 44 3.73 -5.75 0.78
CA ASN A 44 4.73 -6.74 1.15
C ASN A 44 5.13 -6.59 2.63
N VAL A 45 5.29 -5.33 3.04
CA VAL A 45 5.54 -4.88 4.42
C VAL A 45 4.64 -3.68 4.68
N PHE A 46 3.97 -3.64 5.83
CA PHE A 46 3.27 -2.43 6.28
C PHE A 46 3.28 -2.31 7.80
N CYS A 47 3.62 -1.12 8.26
CA CYS A 47 3.63 -0.74 9.67
C CYS A 47 2.41 0.13 9.95
N PHE A 48 1.52 -0.37 10.79
CA PHE A 48 0.41 0.44 11.28
C PHE A 48 0.93 1.53 12.23
N GLU A 49 0.15 2.61 12.38
CA GLU A 49 0.43 3.70 13.34
C GLU A 49 1.72 4.50 13.05
N GLY A 50 2.19 4.50 11.80
CA GLY A 50 3.30 5.36 11.35
C GLY A 50 4.69 4.92 11.83
N GLN A 51 4.81 3.70 12.38
CA GLN A 51 6.10 3.13 12.77
C GLN A 51 6.98 2.89 11.54
N SER A 52 8.29 3.14 11.67
CA SER A 52 9.25 2.87 10.58
C SER A 52 9.42 1.37 10.34
N ALA A 53 9.49 0.98 9.07
CA ALA A 53 9.74 -0.39 8.63
C ALA A 53 11.12 -0.92 9.07
N ALA A 54 12.08 -0.03 9.32
CA ALA A 54 13.40 -0.41 9.83
C ALA A 54 13.42 -0.70 11.34
N ALA A 55 12.45 -0.18 12.09
CA ALA A 55 12.48 -0.14 13.56
C ALA A 55 11.47 -1.08 14.23
N ALA A 56 10.45 -1.59 13.52
CA ALA A 56 9.31 -2.26 14.12
C ALA A 56 9.04 -3.68 13.58
N ASN A 57 8.30 -4.47 14.37
CA ASN A 57 7.68 -5.74 13.97
C ASN A 57 6.49 -5.46 13.03
N CYS A 58 6.78 -4.90 11.85
CA CYS A 58 5.74 -4.62 10.87
C CYS A 58 5.16 -5.90 10.28
N ALA A 59 3.90 -5.85 9.84
CA ALA A 59 3.26 -7.00 9.23
C ALA A 59 3.97 -7.34 7.92
N GLN A 60 4.70 -8.45 7.90
CA GLN A 60 5.27 -9.00 6.67
C GLN A 60 4.27 -9.95 6.04
N ARG A 61 3.70 -9.56 4.90
CA ARG A 61 2.77 -10.42 4.15
C ARG A 61 3.42 -11.15 2.98
N ARG A 62 4.57 -10.64 2.49
CA ARG A 62 5.39 -11.25 1.42
C ARG A 62 4.54 -11.75 0.24
N THR A 63 3.62 -10.91 -0.21
CA THR A 63 2.70 -11.22 -1.32
C THR A 63 3.43 -11.37 -2.66
N GLY A 64 4.69 -10.93 -2.73
CA GLY A 64 5.52 -11.00 -3.93
C GLY A 64 5.24 -9.79 -4.83
N SER A 65 5.69 -9.85 -6.09
CA SER A 65 5.36 -8.84 -7.08
C SER A 65 4.20 -9.30 -7.96
N THR A 66 3.25 -8.40 -8.21
CA THR A 66 2.17 -8.66 -9.19
C THR A 66 2.59 -8.15 -10.56
N THR A 67 2.35 -8.94 -11.61
CA THR A 67 2.81 -8.59 -12.97
C THR A 67 1.77 -7.80 -13.75
N LEU A 68 2.18 -6.69 -14.37
CA LEU A 68 1.39 -5.91 -15.32
C LEU A 68 2.12 -5.83 -16.66
N GLU A 69 1.41 -6.21 -17.74
CA GLU A 69 1.87 -5.92 -19.10
C GLU A 69 1.63 -4.44 -19.43
N VAL A 70 2.69 -3.76 -19.85
CA VAL A 70 2.66 -2.32 -20.17
C VAL A 70 2.91 -2.07 -21.66
N VAL A 71 2.15 -1.12 -22.21
CA VAL A 71 2.33 -0.65 -23.58
C VAL A 71 3.36 0.48 -23.58
N ARG A 72 4.41 0.34 -24.38
CA ARG A 72 5.46 1.35 -24.57
C ARG A 72 4.88 2.74 -24.82
N GLY A 73 5.41 3.74 -24.12
CA GLY A 73 5.06 5.14 -24.35
C GLY A 73 3.64 5.53 -23.91
N GLN A 74 2.89 4.59 -23.34
CA GLN A 74 1.57 4.85 -22.76
C GLN A 74 1.72 5.15 -21.27
N THR A 75 0.73 5.85 -20.73
CA THR A 75 0.70 6.24 -19.32
C THR A 75 0.47 5.02 -18.43
N VAL A 76 1.33 4.87 -17.43
CA VAL A 76 1.11 4.00 -16.27
C VAL A 76 0.58 4.87 -15.14
N GLY A 77 -0.54 4.46 -14.56
CA GLY A 77 -1.15 5.07 -13.39
C GLY A 77 -0.89 4.23 -12.15
N VAL A 78 -0.61 4.89 -11.04
CA VAL A 78 -0.49 4.28 -9.71
C VAL A 78 -1.51 4.97 -8.81
N ASP A 79 -2.46 4.20 -8.30
CA ASP A 79 -3.49 4.63 -7.37
C ASP A 79 -3.26 3.98 -6.00
N VAL A 80 -3.26 4.79 -4.94
CA VAL A 80 -2.97 4.35 -3.57
C VAL A 80 -4.14 4.65 -2.64
N ASP A 81 -4.38 3.73 -1.71
CA ASP A 81 -5.39 3.92 -0.68
C ASP A 81 -5.12 5.16 0.17
N LYS A 82 -6.18 5.76 0.72
CA LYS A 82 -6.09 6.99 1.52
C LYS A 82 -5.11 6.91 2.68
N GLU A 83 -4.98 5.73 3.27
CA GLU A 83 -4.12 5.49 4.42
C GLU A 83 -2.62 5.64 4.08
N ILE A 84 -2.26 5.62 2.79
CA ILE A 84 -0.89 5.82 2.29
C ILE A 84 -0.59 7.32 2.05
N VAL A 85 -1.61 8.12 1.78
CA VAL A 85 -1.44 9.50 1.28
C VAL A 85 -1.07 10.49 2.38
N ASP A 86 -1.50 10.24 3.62
CA ASP A 86 -1.49 11.25 4.69
C ASP A 86 -0.06 11.76 5.02
N ASP A 87 0.94 10.89 5.02
CA ASP A 87 2.37 11.24 5.26
C ASP A 87 3.21 11.26 3.97
N GLY A 88 2.57 10.99 2.83
CA GLY A 88 3.19 10.95 1.51
C GLY A 88 3.81 9.61 1.13
N TRP A 89 4.05 9.46 -0.16
CA TRP A 89 4.58 8.24 -0.76
C TRP A 89 5.35 8.54 -2.04
N PHE A 90 6.14 7.61 -2.51
CA PHE A 90 6.84 7.75 -3.79
C PHE A 90 6.92 6.41 -4.50
N ILE A 91 7.25 6.46 -5.79
CA ILE A 91 7.59 5.27 -6.56
C ILE A 91 9.09 5.20 -6.82
N GLU A 92 9.59 3.98 -6.94
CA GLU A 92 10.93 3.65 -7.38
C GLU A 92 10.83 2.66 -8.54
N LEU A 93 11.57 2.93 -9.61
CA LEU A 93 11.72 2.06 -10.76
C LEU A 93 13.13 1.49 -10.77
N SER A 94 13.28 0.16 -10.73
CA SER A 94 14.57 -0.52 -10.79
C SER A 94 14.57 -1.62 -11.83
N ASP A 95 15.71 -1.80 -12.50
CA ASP A 95 15.91 -2.90 -13.44
C ASP A 95 16.51 -4.10 -12.68
N PRO A 96 15.74 -5.18 -12.43
CA PRO A 96 16.25 -6.35 -11.73
C PRO A 96 17.31 -7.14 -12.53
N GLY A 97 17.49 -6.83 -13.82
CA GLY A 97 18.50 -7.45 -14.69
C GLY A 97 19.79 -6.66 -14.83
N ALA A 98 19.86 -5.43 -14.31
CA ALA A 98 21.10 -4.64 -14.32
C ALA A 98 22.12 -5.25 -13.34
N ALA A 99 23.42 -5.26 -13.69
CA ALA A 99 24.41 -5.68 -12.71
C ALA A 99 24.59 -4.60 -11.62
N ASP A 100 25.12 -5.03 -10.48
CA ASP A 100 25.31 -4.17 -9.33
C ASP A 100 26.10 -2.89 -9.68
N GLY A 101 25.46 -1.74 -9.49
CA GLY A 101 26.05 -0.41 -9.75
C GLY A 101 25.94 0.08 -11.19
N GLU A 102 25.34 -0.68 -12.11
CA GLU A 102 25.18 -0.27 -13.52
C GLU A 102 23.91 0.53 -13.79
N ALA A 103 22.88 0.37 -12.95
CA ALA A 103 21.64 1.13 -13.03
C ALA A 103 21.21 1.61 -11.64
N GLU A 104 21.12 2.93 -11.48
CA GLU A 104 20.52 3.50 -10.27
C GLU A 104 18.99 3.45 -10.35
N PRO A 105 18.31 3.05 -9.26
CA PRO A 105 16.85 3.14 -9.20
C PRO A 105 16.38 4.58 -9.42
N GLN A 106 15.35 4.74 -10.25
CA GLN A 106 14.74 6.05 -10.50
C GLN A 106 13.59 6.27 -9.54
N GLN A 107 13.69 7.32 -8.71
CA GLN A 107 12.65 7.68 -7.76
C GLN A 107 11.84 8.87 -8.26
N SER A 108 10.53 8.86 -7.99
CA SER A 108 9.70 10.05 -8.15
C SER A 108 9.93 11.03 -6.99
N GLU A 109 9.44 12.25 -7.14
CA GLU A 109 9.20 13.12 -5.99
C GLU A 109 8.18 12.48 -5.04
N VAL A 110 8.12 12.97 -3.79
CA VAL A 110 7.10 12.54 -2.83
C VAL A 110 5.74 13.09 -3.26
N GLN A 111 4.77 12.20 -3.34
CA GLN A 111 3.39 12.45 -3.74
C GLN A 111 2.51 12.61 -2.49
N THR A 112 1.59 13.57 -2.56
CA THR A 112 0.59 13.85 -1.51
C THR A 112 -0.85 13.67 -2.01
N GLY A 113 -1.02 13.18 -3.24
CA GLY A 113 -2.31 12.76 -3.80
C GLY A 113 -2.42 11.23 -3.87
N HIS A 114 -3.63 10.72 -4.15
CA HIS A 114 -3.86 9.28 -4.29
C HIS A 114 -3.34 8.71 -5.61
N TYR A 115 -3.18 9.56 -6.64
CA TYR A 115 -2.89 9.10 -7.99
C TYR A 115 -1.63 9.78 -8.54
N PHE A 116 -0.73 8.97 -9.08
CA PHE A 116 0.48 9.40 -9.77
C PHE A 116 0.55 8.74 -11.15
N THR A 117 1.15 9.43 -12.12
CA THR A 117 1.33 8.89 -13.47
C THR A 117 2.73 9.09 -13.98
N PHE A 118 3.23 8.11 -14.73
CA PHE A 118 4.46 8.22 -15.50
C PHE A 118 4.30 7.54 -16.86
N THR A 119 5.25 7.76 -17.76
CA THR A 119 5.24 7.12 -19.09
C THR A 119 5.98 5.80 -19.03
N ALA A 120 5.37 4.71 -19.50
CA ALA A 120 6.03 3.41 -19.57
C ALA A 120 7.31 3.49 -20.42
N PRO A 121 8.48 3.12 -19.88
CA PRO A 121 9.73 3.17 -20.62
C PRO A 121 9.75 2.15 -21.76
N ASN A 122 10.72 2.30 -22.64
CA ASN A 122 10.93 1.34 -23.72
C ASN A 122 11.64 0.09 -23.20
N LEU A 123 10.87 -0.93 -22.81
CA LEU A 123 11.40 -2.22 -22.38
C LEU A 123 11.64 -3.15 -23.58
N PRO A 124 12.84 -3.73 -23.74
CA PRO A 124 13.10 -4.79 -24.72
C PRO A 124 12.29 -6.05 -24.42
N THR A 125 12.01 -6.86 -25.45
CA THR A 125 11.36 -8.17 -25.27
C THR A 125 12.15 -9.04 -24.29
N GLY A 126 11.47 -9.60 -23.30
CA GLY A 126 12.08 -10.42 -22.25
C GLY A 126 12.68 -9.64 -21.08
N ALA A 127 12.71 -8.30 -21.15
CA ALA A 127 13.07 -7.46 -20.01
C ALA A 127 11.89 -7.26 -19.05
N SER A 128 12.20 -6.85 -17.83
CA SER A 128 11.21 -6.46 -16.82
C SER A 128 11.69 -5.23 -16.07
N LEU A 129 10.76 -4.43 -15.55
CA LEU A 129 11.05 -3.33 -14.65
C LEU A 129 10.31 -3.57 -13.34
N LEU A 130 11.01 -3.43 -12.22
CA LEU A 130 10.40 -3.48 -10.90
C LEU A 130 9.89 -2.08 -10.54
N LEU A 131 8.58 -1.96 -10.35
CA LEU A 131 7.93 -0.79 -9.79
C LEU A 131 7.68 -1.06 -8.30
N THR A 132 8.33 -0.28 -7.46
CA THR A 132 8.14 -0.32 -6.01
C THR A 132 7.44 0.96 -5.56
N VAL A 133 6.39 0.82 -4.75
CA VAL A 133 5.71 1.95 -4.10
C VAL A 133 6.09 1.93 -2.64
N ARG A 134 6.48 3.08 -2.07
CA ARG A 134 6.82 3.21 -0.65
C ARG A 134 6.03 4.32 0.01
N SER A 135 5.36 4.00 1.11
CA SER A 135 4.71 4.99 1.98
C SER A 135 5.71 5.49 3.02
N LEU A 136 5.53 6.73 3.46
CA LEU A 136 6.39 7.38 4.44
C LEU A 136 5.67 7.61 5.77
N ASN A 137 6.42 7.98 6.80
CA ASN A 137 5.90 8.67 7.98
C ASN A 137 6.31 10.16 7.94
N GLN A 138 5.91 10.91 8.97
CA GLN A 138 6.26 12.33 9.15
C GLN A 138 7.78 12.62 9.19
N SER A 139 8.60 11.62 9.53
CA SER A 139 10.06 11.70 9.51
C SER A 139 10.67 11.33 8.15
N GLN A 140 9.83 11.12 7.14
CA GLN A 140 10.20 10.65 5.79
C GLN A 140 10.85 9.26 5.77
N GLU A 141 10.54 8.42 6.75
CA GLU A 141 11.02 7.04 6.81
C GLU A 141 9.99 6.08 6.18
N PRO A 142 10.42 5.05 5.44
CA PRO A 142 9.49 4.08 4.86
C PRO A 142 8.68 3.33 5.92
N THR A 143 7.36 3.28 5.73
CA THR A 143 6.39 2.57 6.58
C THR A 143 5.73 1.40 5.88
N GLY A 144 5.80 1.36 4.55
CA GLY A 144 5.18 0.33 3.74
C GLY A 144 5.82 0.18 2.38
N GLU A 145 5.71 -1.01 1.81
CA GLU A 145 6.26 -1.34 0.49
C GLU A 145 5.30 -2.24 -0.31
N TRP A 146 5.08 -1.88 -1.58
CA TRP A 146 4.35 -2.67 -2.57
C TRP A 146 5.21 -2.84 -3.81
N SER A 147 5.13 -4.00 -4.46
CA SER A 147 5.98 -4.31 -5.61
C SER A 147 5.17 -4.84 -6.79
N PHE A 148 5.50 -4.36 -7.98
CA PHE A 148 4.89 -4.75 -9.25
C PHE A 148 5.98 -5.01 -10.27
N THR A 149 5.80 -6.06 -11.08
CA THR A 149 6.69 -6.34 -12.20
C THR A 149 6.03 -5.85 -13.48
N LEU A 150 6.64 -4.88 -14.14
CA LEU A 150 6.19 -4.37 -15.42
C LEU A 150 6.92 -5.11 -16.52
N VAL A 151 6.16 -5.72 -17.44
CA VAL A 151 6.70 -6.45 -18.59
C VAL A 151 6.20 -5.82 -19.88
N PRO A 152 7.00 -5.81 -20.96
CA PRO A 152 6.53 -5.30 -22.25
C PRO A 152 5.37 -6.16 -22.76
N ARG A 153 4.33 -5.49 -23.26
CA ARG A 153 3.28 -6.11 -24.05
C ARG A 153 3.70 -6.28 -25.52
#